data_AF-A0A963MBV2-F1
#
_entry.id   AF-A0A963MBV2-F1
#
_cell.length_a   1.000
_cell.length_b   1.000
_cell.length_c   1.000
_cell.angle_alpha   90.00
_cell.angle_beta   90.00
_cell.angle_gamma   90.00
#
_symmetry.space_group_name_H-M   'P 1'
#
loop_
_entity.id
_entity.type
_entity.pdbx_description
1 polymer ?
#
loop_
_entity_poly.entity_id
_entity_poly.type
_entity_poly.pdbx_seq_one_letter_code
_entity_poly.pdbx_strand_id
1 'polypeptide(L)'
;EQVTFSGRYAASVKQPVLYITERAVFRLRSAGLELIEVAPGIDIERDVLAHMDFKPLIRDVKPMDPALFQPVWGQLKSAMT
;
A
#
# COMPACT_ATOMS: atom_id res chain seq x y z
N GLU A 1 -12.39 -0.45 -22.73
CA GLU A 1 -11.56 -0.08 -21.56
C GLU A 1 -10.42 0.83 -22.00
N GLN A 2 -10.04 1.78 -21.16
CA GLN A 2 -8.89 2.66 -21.38
C GLN A 2 -7.91 2.51 -20.22
N VAL A 3 -6.63 2.26 -20.52
CA VAL A 3 -5.57 2.21 -19.52
C VAL A 3 -4.91 3.57 -19.42
N THR A 4 -5.08 4.25 -18.28
CA THR A 4 -4.47 5.56 -17.99
C THR A 4 -3.08 5.45 -17.36
N PHE A 5 -2.77 4.30 -16.76
CA PHE A 5 -1.47 3.98 -16.16
C PHE A 5 -1.10 2.52 -16.43
N SER A 6 0.10 2.28 -16.98
CA SER A 6 0.61 0.92 -17.24
C SER A 6 1.55 0.47 -16.13
N GLY A 7 1.01 -0.32 -15.18
CA GLY A 7 1.81 -0.92 -14.11
C GLY A 7 2.92 -1.84 -14.67
N ARG A 8 2.62 -2.61 -15.73
CA ARG A 8 3.63 -3.48 -16.37
C ARG A 8 4.83 -2.67 -16.88
N TYR A 9 4.57 -1.54 -17.54
CA TYR A 9 5.64 -0.66 -18.01
C TYR A 9 6.41 -0.05 -16.84
N ALA A 10 5.72 0.52 -15.85
CA ALA A 10 6.35 1.12 -14.67
C ALA A 10 7.25 0.12 -13.92
N ALA A 11 6.81 -1.12 -13.75
CA ALA A 11 7.61 -2.19 -13.16
C ALA A 11 8.86 -2.52 -14.02
N SER A 12 8.73 -2.52 -15.36
CA SER A 12 9.83 -2.82 -16.28
C SER A 12 10.96 -1.78 -16.21
N VAL A 13 10.62 -0.52 -16.02
CA VAL A 13 11.58 0.59 -15.84
C VAL A 13 11.98 0.81 -14.38
N LYS A 14 11.54 -0.07 -13.47
CA LYS A 14 11.79 -0.01 -12.02
C LYS A 14 11.33 1.31 -11.39
N GLN A 15 10.28 1.92 -11.93
CA GLN A 15 9.67 3.11 -11.34
C GLN A 15 9.09 2.74 -9.96
N PRO A 16 9.42 3.49 -8.89
CA PRO A 16 8.77 3.31 -7.59
C PRO A 16 7.29 3.70 -7.68
N VAL A 17 6.39 2.78 -7.36
CA VAL A 17 4.94 3.01 -7.38
C VAL A 17 4.34 2.43 -6.10
N LEU A 18 3.54 3.26 -5.42
CA LEU A 18 2.76 2.90 -4.25
C LEU A 18 1.26 3.11 -4.55
N TYR A 19 0.44 2.18 -4.06
CA TYR A 19 -1.01 2.31 -4.02
C TYR A 19 -1.40 2.38 -2.56
N ILE A 20 -1.94 3.52 -2.15
CA ILE A 20 -2.26 3.80 -0.74
C ILE A 20 -3.77 3.87 -0.60
N THR A 21 -4.29 3.13 0.36
CA THR A 21 -5.70 3.15 0.78
C THR A 21 -5.77 3.51 2.26
N GLU A 22 -6.97 3.61 2.80
CA GLU A 22 -7.20 3.81 4.23
C GLU A 22 -6.83 2.59 5.08
N ARG A 23 -6.79 1.38 4.50
CA ARG A 23 -6.50 0.12 5.23
C ARG A 23 -5.12 -0.47 4.96
N ALA A 24 -4.54 -0.19 3.80
CA ALA A 24 -3.35 -0.88 3.34
C ALA A 24 -2.53 -0.04 2.35
N VAL A 25 -1.22 -0.30 2.33
CA VAL A 25 -0.28 0.22 1.33
C VAL A 25 0.27 -0.95 0.53
N PHE A 26 0.22 -0.83 -0.80
CA PHE A 26 0.79 -1.78 -1.74
C PHE A 26 1.92 -1.15 -2.53
N ARG A 27 2.93 -1.95 -2.86
CA ARG A 27 4.03 -1.57 -3.74
C ARG A 27 4.00 -2.39 -5.01
N LEU A 28 4.21 -1.72 -6.15
CA LEU A 28 4.41 -2.42 -7.40
C LEU A 28 5.80 -3.07 -7.45
N ARG A 29 5.83 -4.37 -7.70
CA ARG A 29 7.05 -5.15 -7.98
C ARG A 29 6.97 -5.72 -9.39
N SER A 30 8.11 -6.20 -9.90
CA SER A 30 8.16 -6.98 -11.14
C SER A 30 7.28 -8.23 -11.09
N ALA A 31 7.07 -8.80 -9.90
CA ALA A 31 6.24 -9.99 -9.67
C ALA A 31 4.75 -9.68 -9.38
N GLY A 32 4.34 -8.40 -9.39
CA GLY A 32 2.97 -7.98 -9.08
C GLY A 32 2.89 -7.00 -7.90
N LEU A 33 1.70 -6.81 -7.34
CA LEU A 33 1.50 -5.99 -6.14
C LEU A 33 1.96 -6.73 -4.89
N GLU A 34 2.69 -6.04 -4.03
CA GLU A 34 3.10 -6.51 -2.71
C GLU A 34 2.39 -5.69 -1.64
N LEU A 35 1.67 -6.33 -0.71
CA LEU A 35 1.16 -5.68 0.48
C LEU A 35 2.35 -5.39 1.40
N ILE A 36 2.60 -4.12 1.71
CA ILE A 36 3.76 -3.70 2.51
C ILE A 36 3.37 -3.09 3.86
N GLU A 37 2.20 -2.46 3.96
CA GLU A 37 1.71 -1.90 5.22
C GLU A 37 0.22 -2.15 5.41
N VAL A 38 -0.21 -2.31 6.67
CA VAL A 38 -1.62 -2.45 7.06
C VAL A 38 -1.94 -1.50 8.20
N ALA A 39 -3.12 -0.88 8.17
CA ALA A 39 -3.56 0.05 9.21
C ALA A 39 -3.69 -0.66 10.57
N PRO A 40 -3.43 0.02 11.69
CA PRO A 40 -3.62 -0.56 13.01
C PRO A 40 -5.05 -1.08 13.24
N GLY A 41 -5.17 -2.31 13.76
CA GLY A 41 -6.46 -2.94 14.07
C GLY A 41 -7.18 -3.59 12.88
N ILE A 42 -6.60 -3.55 11.67
CA ILE A 42 -7.12 -4.22 10.47
C ILE A 42 -6.64 -5.67 10.41
N ASP A 43 -7.57 -6.59 10.14
CA ASP A 43 -7.28 -7.98 9.84
C ASP A 43 -7.02 -8.16 8.34
N ILE A 44 -5.86 -8.71 7.97
CA ILE A 44 -5.44 -8.80 6.56
C ILE A 44 -6.41 -9.63 5.72
N GLU A 45 -6.86 -10.79 6.22
CA GLU A 45 -7.70 -11.69 5.42
C GLU A 45 -9.13 -11.12 5.30
N ARG A 46 -9.73 -10.70 6.41
CA ARG A 46 -11.12 -10.21 6.45
C ARG A 46 -11.27 -8.82 5.83
N ASP A 47 -10.38 -7.89 6.15
CA ASP A 47 -10.58 -6.46 5.88
C ASP A 47 -9.81 -5.96 4.64
N VAL A 48 -8.88 -6.77 4.10
CA VAL A 48 -8.11 -6.43 2.88
C VAL A 48 -8.33 -7.47 1.78
N LEU A 49 -7.95 -8.74 2.01
CA LEU A 49 -7.93 -9.75 0.95
C LEU A 49 -9.32 -10.18 0.49
N ALA A 50 -10.30 -10.24 1.40
CA ALA A 50 -11.69 -10.53 1.05
C ALA A 50 -12.32 -9.48 0.10
N HIS A 51 -11.70 -8.30 -0.04
CA HIS A 51 -12.16 -7.21 -0.91
C HIS A 51 -11.34 -7.07 -2.19
N MET A 52 -10.45 -8.03 -2.51
CA MET A 52 -9.61 -8.01 -3.71
C MET A 52 -9.96 -9.15 -4.67
N ASP A 53 -10.02 -8.84 -5.97
CA ASP A 53 -10.22 -9.84 -7.02
C ASP A 53 -8.99 -10.75 -7.24
N PHE A 54 -7.84 -10.44 -6.63
CA PHE A 54 -6.62 -11.22 -6.70
C PHE A 54 -5.81 -11.10 -5.40
N LYS A 55 -4.99 -12.12 -5.13
CA LYS A 55 -4.11 -12.14 -3.94
C LYS A 55 -2.79 -11.42 -4.24
N PRO A 56 -2.43 -10.36 -3.49
CA PRO A 56 -1.12 -9.72 -3.61
C PRO A 56 -0.02 -10.61 -3.02
N LEU A 57 1.24 -10.27 -3.29
CA LEU A 57 2.38 -10.82 -2.59
C LEU A 57 2.37 -10.34 -1.14
N ILE A 58 2.58 -11.26 -0.20
CA ILE A 58 2.61 -11.00 1.23
C ILE A 58 3.92 -11.60 1.76
N ARG A 59 4.78 -10.76 2.33
CA ARG A 59 6.10 -11.18 2.85
C ARG A 59 6.34 -10.62 4.25
N ASP A 60 6.77 -9.37 4.31
CA ASP A 60 7.03 -8.63 5.55
C ASP A 60 6.10 -7.42 5.60
N VAL A 61 4.89 -7.62 6.13
CA VAL A 61 3.88 -6.57 6.24
C VAL A 61 4.09 -5.84 7.56
N LYS A 62 4.20 -4.51 7.49
CA LYS A 62 4.41 -3.66 8.66
C LYS A 62 3.10 -2.96 9.05
N PRO A 63 2.92 -2.57 10.31
CA PRO A 63 1.86 -1.64 10.63
C PRO A 63 2.16 -0.28 9.98
N MET A 64 1.12 0.37 9.45
CA MET A 64 1.18 1.80 9.09
C MET A 64 1.44 2.62 10.36
N ASP A 65 2.01 3.82 10.19
CA ASP A 65 2.24 4.73 11.32
C ASP A 65 0.91 5.06 12.02
N PRO A 66 0.74 4.71 13.31
CA PRO A 66 -0.50 4.97 14.06
C PRO A 66 -0.86 6.45 14.16
N ALA A 67 0.12 7.36 14.04
CA ALA A 67 -0.14 8.80 14.06
C ALA A 67 -1.02 9.25 12.88
N LEU A 68 -1.01 8.53 11.75
CA LEU A 68 -1.86 8.80 10.58
C LEU A 68 -3.36 8.64 10.88
N PHE A 69 -3.70 7.94 11.96
CA PHE A 69 -5.08 7.61 12.36
C PHE A 69 -5.57 8.45 13.54
N GLN A 70 -4.81 9.46 13.94
CA GLN A 70 -5.18 10.39 15.01
C GLN A 70 -5.79 11.68 14.42
N PRO A 71 -6.70 12.37 15.13
CA PRO A 71 -7.29 13.63 14.66
C PRO A 71 -6.32 14.83 14.73
N VAL A 72 -5.04 14.59 14.99
CA VAL A 72 -4.00 15.61 15.15
C VAL A 72 -3.16 15.67 13.88
N TRP A 73 -3.11 16.84 13.25
CA TRP A 73 -2.42 17.07 11.98
C TRP A 73 -1.10 17.84 12.17
N GLY A 74 -0.27 17.92 11.13
CA GLY A 74 0.89 18.82 11.09
C GLY A 74 2.25 18.21 11.48
N GLN A 75 2.32 16.90 11.75
CA GLN A 75 3.57 16.21 12.11
C GLN A 75 4.47 15.85 10.92
N LEU A 76 4.04 16.12 9.67
CA LEU A 76 4.80 15.77 8.47
C LEU A 76 6.21 16.38 8.47
N LYS A 77 6.35 17.61 8.96
CA LYS A 77 7.66 18.28 9.05
C LYS A 77 8.64 17.47 9.90
N SER A 78 8.18 16.94 11.03
CA SER A 78 8.97 16.11 11.94
C SER A 78 9.36 14.77 11.32
N ALA A 79 8.50 14.19 10.46
CA ALA A 79 8.75 12.91 9.80
C ALA A 79 9.70 13.00 8.58
N MET A 80 9.89 14.20 8.02
CA MET A 80 10.75 14.45 6.85
C MET A 80 12.17 14.91 7.20
N THR A 81 12.48 15.07 8.49
CA THR A 81 13.79 15.57 8.99
C THR A 81 14.55 14.42 9.65
#